data_AF-A0A941QYB4-F1
#
_entry.id   AF-A0A941QYB4-F1
#
_cell.length_a   1.000
_cell.length_b   1.000
_cell.length_c   1.000
_cell.angle_alpha   90.00
_cell.angle_beta   90.00
_cell.angle_gamma   90.00
#
_symmetry.space_group_name_H-M   'P 1'
#
loop_
_entity.id
_entity.type
_entity.pdbx_description
1 polymer ?
#
loop_
_entity_poly.entity_id
_entity_poly.type
_entity_poly.pdbx_seq_one_letter_code
_entity_poly.pdbx_strand_id
1 'polypeptide(L)'
;MKFTTEDTLEAVRWINEQFDCNGRFPACCTLSESTNYGITLQHVKAYKDWSKTPSTSDAVNSWVSSWLSSDEIDQLRGRCKKADLTVIQRSWVKLRNC
;
A
#
# COMPACT_ATOMS: atom_id res chain seq x y z
N MET A 1 5.65 -12.54 -1.58
CA MET A 1 6.70 -11.55 -1.94
C MET A 1 7.44 -11.19 -0.65
N LYS A 2 8.75 -10.89 -0.69
CA LYS A 2 9.46 -10.30 0.45
C LYS A 2 9.61 -8.80 0.15
N PHE A 3 8.95 -7.96 0.93
CA PHE A 3 9.17 -6.52 0.87
C PHE A 3 10.58 -6.21 1.39
N THR A 4 11.37 -5.45 0.64
CA THR A 4 12.58 -4.83 1.19
C THR A 4 12.19 -3.67 2.11
N THR A 5 13.14 -3.15 2.88
CA THR A 5 12.89 -2.02 3.78
C THR A 5 12.38 -0.77 3.04
N GLU A 6 12.88 -0.53 1.82
CA GLU A 6 12.43 0.57 0.95
C GLU A 6 11.04 0.32 0.38
N ASP A 7 10.74 -0.92 -0.05
CA ASP A 7 9.38 -1.28 -0.50
C ASP A 7 8.36 -1.12 0.63
N THR A 8 8.78 -1.37 1.87
CA THR A 8 7.92 -1.25 3.06
C THR A 8 7.52 0.21 3.29
N LEU A 9 8.45 1.16 3.14
CA LEU A 9 8.14 2.59 3.27
C LEU A 9 7.21 3.08 2.17
N GLU A 10 7.44 2.64 0.92
CA GLU A 10 6.57 2.96 -0.20
C GLU A 10 5.16 2.38 -0.02
N ALA A 11 5.08 1.13 0.48
CA ALA A 11 3.81 0.48 0.81
C ALA A 11 3.06 1.22 1.91
N VAL A 12 3.74 1.61 2.99
CA VAL A 12 3.13 2.40 4.07
C VAL A 12 2.59 3.72 3.55
N ARG A 13 3.38 4.44 2.73
CA ARG A 13 2.94 5.71 2.13
C ARG A 13 1.72 5.51 1.24
N TRP A 14 1.74 4.51 0.37
CA TRP A 14 0.62 4.22 -0.52
C TRP A 14 -0.65 3.82 0.24
N ILE A 15 -0.54 2.98 1.28
CA ILE A 15 -1.69 2.57 2.10
C ILE A 15 -2.32 3.78 2.80
N ASN A 16 -1.50 4.68 3.35
CA ASN A 16 -2.01 5.91 3.95
C ASN A 16 -2.69 6.83 2.91
N GLU A 17 -2.08 7.02 1.74
CA GLU A 17 -2.69 7.77 0.62
C GLU A 17 -4.05 7.18 0.21
N GLN A 18 -4.18 5.85 0.21
CA GLN A 18 -5.47 5.19 -0.09
C GLN A 18 -6.51 5.42 1.00
N PHE A 19 -6.16 5.34 2.28
CA PHE A 19 -7.10 5.64 3.36
C PHE A 19 -7.57 7.11 3.33
N ASP A 20 -6.71 8.04 2.94
CA ASP A 20 -7.04 9.47 2.84
C ASP A 20 -7.89 9.82 1.60
N CYS A 21 -7.56 9.25 0.44
CA CYS A 21 -8.17 9.64 -0.84
C CYS A 21 -9.27 8.69 -1.32
N ASN A 22 -9.35 7.47 -0.79
CA ASN A 22 -10.22 6.41 -1.29
C ASN A 22 -11.09 5.82 -0.16
N GLY A 23 -12.29 6.39 0.02
CA GLY A 23 -13.27 5.90 1.00
C GLY A 23 -13.75 4.47 0.77
N ARG A 24 -13.38 3.83 -0.35
CA ARG A 24 -13.70 2.43 -0.67
C ARG A 24 -12.52 1.47 -0.53
N PHE A 25 -11.38 1.96 -0.05
CA PHE A 25 -10.21 1.13 0.22
C PHE A 25 -10.31 0.44 1.58
N PRO A 26 -9.83 -0.80 1.75
CA PRO A 26 -9.44 -1.77 0.71
C PRO A 26 -10.61 -2.21 -0.17
N ALA A 27 -10.36 -2.60 -1.43
CA ALA A 27 -11.41 -2.98 -2.38
C ALA A 27 -12.26 -4.18 -1.95
N CYS A 28 -11.76 -5.04 -1.06
CA CYS A 28 -12.55 -6.12 -0.44
C CYS A 28 -13.68 -5.59 0.46
N CYS A 29 -13.65 -4.30 0.81
CA CYS A 29 -14.61 -3.63 1.68
C CYS A 29 -15.84 -3.08 0.94
N THR A 30 -16.13 -3.58 -0.28
CA THR A 30 -17.28 -3.17 -1.09
C THR A 30 -18.62 -3.44 -0.39
N LEU A 31 -19.47 -2.42 -0.40
CA LEU A 31 -20.85 -2.44 0.11
C LEU A 31 -21.69 -3.55 -0.53
N SER A 32 -22.47 -4.25 0.29
CA SER A 32 -23.77 -4.74 -0.16
C SER A 32 -24.65 -3.52 -0.46
N GLU A 33 -25.36 -3.50 -1.59
CA GLU A 33 -26.12 -2.38 -2.19
C GLU A 33 -27.07 -1.56 -1.27
N SER A 34 -27.23 -1.90 0.00
CA SER A 34 -28.28 -1.38 0.88
C SER A 34 -27.92 -0.14 1.72
N THR A 35 -26.67 0.31 1.80
CA THR A 35 -26.30 1.49 2.62
C THR A 35 -25.37 2.46 1.89
N ASN A 36 -25.93 3.60 1.45
CA ASN A 36 -25.22 4.74 0.83
C ASN A 36 -24.23 5.49 1.75
N TYR A 37 -23.79 4.90 2.87
CA TYR A 37 -22.78 5.49 3.73
C TYR A 37 -21.39 5.06 3.25
N GLY A 38 -20.63 6.03 2.72
CA GLY A 38 -19.33 5.86 2.07
C GLY A 38 -18.17 5.38 2.94
N ILE A 39 -18.44 4.79 4.11
CA ILE A 39 -17.44 4.15 4.98
C ILE A 39 -18.06 2.85 5.51
N THR A 40 -17.55 1.71 5.05
CA THR A 40 -18.01 0.41 5.54
C THR A 40 -17.37 0.07 6.89
N LEU A 41 -18.03 -0.77 7.70
CA LEU A 41 -17.43 -1.30 8.93
C LEU A 41 -16.09 -2.01 8.64
N GLN A 42 -15.95 -2.60 7.45
CA GLN A 42 -14.70 -3.21 7.02
C GLN A 42 -13.60 -2.19 6.77
N HIS A 43 -13.89 -1.04 6.14
CA HIS A 43 -12.93 0.07 6.01
C HIS A 43 -12.41 0.52 7.39
N VAL A 44 -13.31 0.74 8.35
CA VAL A 44 -12.91 1.12 9.73
C VAL A 44 -12.10 0.02 10.41
N LYS A 45 -12.45 -1.26 10.17
CA LYS A 45 -11.72 -2.40 10.73
C LYS A 45 -10.32 -2.51 10.13
N ALA A 46 -10.19 -2.36 8.81
CA ALA A 46 -8.92 -2.34 8.11
C ALA A 46 -8.02 -1.20 8.61
N TYR A 47 -8.57 0.00 8.77
CA TYR A 47 -7.85 1.15 9.31
C TYR A 47 -7.40 0.92 10.76
N LYS A 48 -8.26 0.38 11.62
CA LYS A 48 -7.88 0.04 12.99
C LYS A 48 -6.79 -1.02 13.05
N ASP A 49 -6.86 -2.04 12.20
CA ASP A 49 -5.84 -3.09 12.11
C ASP A 49 -4.51 -2.52 11.60
N TRP A 50 -4.56 -1.64 10.59
CA TRP A 50 -3.41 -0.92 10.06
C TRP A 50 -2.77 -0.02 11.12
N SER A 51 -3.56 0.73 11.89
CA SER A 51 -3.06 1.61 12.96
C SER A 51 -2.30 0.87 14.07
N LYS A 52 -2.51 -0.44 14.21
CA LYS A 52 -1.81 -1.32 15.16
C LYS A 52 -0.67 -2.09 14.53
N THR A 53 -0.59 -2.08 13.20
CA THR A 53 0.43 -2.82 12.45
C THR A 53 1.76 -2.08 12.57
N PRO A 54 2.82 -2.70 13.11
CA PRO A 54 4.13 -2.07 13.12
C PRO A 54 4.65 -1.92 11.70
N SER A 55 5.41 -0.84 11.44
CA SER A 55 5.97 -0.54 10.11
C SER A 55 7.14 -1.47 9.71
N THR A 56 7.12 -2.72 10.14
CA THR A 56 8.10 -3.74 9.76
C THR A 56 7.66 -4.45 8.48
N SER A 57 8.62 -4.88 7.66
CA SER A 57 8.36 -5.51 6.37
C SER A 57 7.43 -6.73 6.49
N ASP A 58 7.62 -7.58 7.50
CA ASP A 58 6.78 -8.75 7.75
C ASP A 58 5.34 -8.37 8.14
N ALA A 59 5.17 -7.38 9.01
CA ALA A 59 3.85 -6.97 9.47
C ALA A 59 3.06 -6.27 8.37
N VAL A 60 3.70 -5.38 7.61
CA VAL A 60 3.09 -4.74 6.44
C VAL A 60 2.73 -5.78 5.38
N ASN A 61 3.60 -6.75 5.09
CA ASN A 61 3.32 -7.82 4.14
C ASN A 61 2.14 -8.70 4.58
N SER A 62 2.06 -9.00 5.89
CA SER A 62 0.96 -9.74 6.48
C SER A 62 -0.35 -8.98 6.36
N TRP A 63 -0.34 -7.68 6.67
CA TRP A 63 -1.51 -6.81 6.53
C TRP A 63 -1.97 -6.69 5.07
N VAL A 64 -1.04 -6.41 4.15
CA VAL A 64 -1.28 -6.35 2.70
C VAL A 64 -1.90 -7.64 2.21
N SER A 65 -1.36 -8.80 2.58
CA SER A 65 -1.89 -10.10 2.14
C SER A 65 -3.25 -10.44 2.75
N SER A 66 -3.56 -9.87 3.92
CA SER A 66 -4.82 -10.13 4.64
C SER A 66 -5.96 -9.21 4.21
N TRP A 67 -5.65 -7.98 3.81
CA TRP A 67 -6.63 -6.94 3.52
C TRP A 67 -6.73 -6.55 2.04
N LEU A 68 -5.65 -6.66 1.27
CA LEU A 68 -5.65 -6.24 -0.13
C LEU A 68 -6.00 -7.39 -1.07
N SER A 69 -6.76 -7.05 -2.09
CA SER A 69 -7.06 -7.96 -3.19
C SER A 69 -5.81 -8.15 -4.06
N SER A 70 -5.74 -9.25 -4.81
CA SER A 70 -4.60 -9.51 -5.70
C SER A 70 -4.32 -8.37 -6.68
N ASP A 71 -5.36 -7.67 -7.15
CA ASP A 71 -5.23 -6.49 -8.01
C ASP A 71 -4.53 -5.31 -7.29
N GLU A 72 -4.97 -4.98 -6.07
CA GLU A 72 -4.37 -3.92 -5.26
C GLU A 72 -2.92 -4.23 -4.88
N ILE A 73 -2.61 -5.51 -4.62
CA ILE A 73 -1.24 -5.99 -4.40
C ILE A 73 -0.40 -5.79 -5.67
N ASP A 74 -0.96 -6.03 -6.85
CA ASP A 74 -0.29 -5.81 -8.12
C ASP A 74 -0.04 -4.32 -8.40
N GLN A 75 -1.00 -3.45 -8.06
CA GLN A 75 -0.83 -1.99 -8.13
C GLN A 75 0.28 -1.49 -7.20
N LEU A 76 0.29 -1.97 -5.94
CA LEU A 76 1.33 -1.66 -4.97
C LEU A 76 2.70 -2.13 -5.48
N ARG A 77 2.78 -3.35 -6.00
CA ARG A 77 4.00 -3.91 -6.61
C ARG A 77 4.48 -3.08 -7.80
N GLY A 78 3.57 -2.56 -8.62
CA GLY A 78 3.87 -1.66 -9.72
C GLY A 78 4.50 -0.34 -9.26
N ARG A 79 4.10 0.19 -8.11
CA ARG A 79 4.72 1.39 -7.51
C ARG A 79 6.08 1.12 -6.90
N CYS A 80 6.24 0.03 -6.15
CA CYS A 80 7.54 -0.36 -5.59
C CYS A 80 8.61 -0.52 -6.70
N LYS A 81 8.27 -1.14 -7.83
CA LYS A 81 9.17 -1.26 -9.00
C LYS A 81 9.52 0.08 -9.65
N LYS A 82 8.61 1.07 -9.63
CA LYS A 82 8.87 2.41 -10.17
C LYS A 82 9.84 3.19 -9.27
N ALA A 83 9.74 3.03 -7.95
CA ALA A 83 10.66 3.65 -7.00
C ALA A 83 12.11 3.18 -7.25
N ASP A 84 12.31 1.87 -7.42
CA ASP A 84 13.62 1.26 -7.75
C ASP A 84 14.23 1.86 -9.04
N LEU A 85 13.44 1.99 -10.10
CA LEU A 85 13.90 2.59 -11.37
C LEU A 85 14.29 4.08 -11.23
N THR A 86 13.58 4.84 -10.40
CA THR A 86 13.92 6.26 -10.16
C THR A 86 15.18 6.44 -9.31
N VAL A 87 15.43 5.54 -8.35
CA VAL A 87 16.66 5.54 -7.54
C VAL A 87 17.85 5.16 -8.43
N ILE A 88 17.69 4.15 -9.28
CA ILE A 88 18.70 3.76 -10.26
C ILE A 88 18.99 4.96 -11.17
N GLN A 89 17.99 5.59 -11.82
CA GLN A 89 18.23 6.74 -12.70
C GLN A 89 19.01 7.89 -12.02
N ARG A 90 18.72 8.21 -10.75
CA ARG A 90 19.49 9.23 -10.01
C ARG A 90 20.93 8.82 -9.75
N SER A 91 21.19 7.54 -9.48
CA SER A 91 22.54 7.01 -9.30
C SER A 91 23.37 7.07 -10.59
N TRP A 92 22.76 6.79 -11.74
CA TRP A 92 23.44 6.85 -13.05
C TRP A 92 23.73 8.28 -13.51
N VAL A 93 22.89 9.27 -13.15
CA VAL A 93 23.19 10.69 -13.41
C VAL A 93 24.41 11.16 -12.59
N LYS A 94 24.60 10.63 -11.38
CA LYS A 94 25.73 11.00 -10.53
C LYS A 94 27.07 10.41 -11.00
N LEU A 95 27.06 9.25 -11.65
CA LEU A 95 28.24 8.60 -12.22
C LEU A 95 28.68 9.15 -13.58
N ARG A 96 27.79 9.84 -14.31
CA ARG A 96 28.13 10.45 -15.62
C ARG A 96 28.75 11.85 -15.54
N ASN A 97 28.83 12.42 -14.33
CA ASN A 97 29.36 13.75 -14.06
C ASN A 97 30.70 13.73 -13.31
N CYS A 98 31.37 12.58 -13.24
CA CYS A 98 32.76 12.45 -12.74
C CYS A 98 33.72 12.18 -13.90
#